data_AF-A0A934S9D8-F1
#
_entry.id   AF-A0A934S9D8-F1
#
_cell.length_a   1.000
_cell.length_b   1.000
_cell.length_c   1.000
_cell.angle_alpha   90.00
_cell.angle_beta   90.00
_cell.angle_gamma   90.00
#
_symmetry.space_group_name_H-M   'P 1'
#
loop_
_entity.id
_entity.type
_entity.pdbx_description
1 polymer ?
#
loop_
_entity_poly.entity_id
_entity_poly.type
_entity_poly.pdbx_seq_one_letter_code
_entity_poly.pdbx_strand_id
1 'polypeptide(L)'
;MNRHMKRTQLKDAFYELRQVHQLTLKEVGERSGVTESTVWKIEGNRPIRWETMHLILTLGFRLKTSDPNYVRIQELWTKQREEKAQKQAEDYNRTKISPEERAALKLFRAAIKGRTSEEIEKITKAIERAVSKIESL
;
A
#
# COMPACT_ATOMS: atom_id res chain seq x y z
N MET A 1 34.44 -10.62 7.34
CA MET A 1 33.53 -9.46 7.16
C MET A 1 32.14 -9.99 6.79
N ASN A 2 31.18 -9.90 7.72
CA ASN A 2 29.88 -10.57 7.63
C ASN A 2 28.92 -9.88 6.63
N ARG A 3 28.42 -10.65 5.66
CA ARG A 3 27.42 -10.28 4.64
C ARG A 3 25.99 -10.21 5.21
N HIS A 4 25.77 -9.46 6.28
CA HIS A 4 24.40 -9.07 6.65
C HIS A 4 24.20 -7.61 6.25
N MET A 5 23.94 -7.42 4.95
CA MET A 5 23.34 -6.18 4.47
C MET A 5 22.11 -5.91 5.33
N LYS A 6 22.14 -4.81 6.09
CA LYS A 6 21.00 -4.25 6.80
C LYS A 6 19.83 -4.17 5.83
N ARG A 7 18.95 -5.17 5.84
CA ARG A 7 17.74 -5.11 5.02
C ARG A 7 16.90 -3.96 5.56
N THR A 8 16.62 -3.00 4.68
CA THR A 8 16.05 -1.69 5.00
C THR A 8 14.53 -1.69 5.04
N GLN A 9 13.88 -2.83 4.79
CA GLN A 9 12.43 -2.97 4.71
C GLN A 9 11.87 -3.74 5.90
N LEU A 10 10.67 -3.36 6.34
CA LEU A 10 9.96 -3.98 7.45
C LEU A 10 9.82 -5.50 7.30
N LYS A 11 9.37 -5.95 6.12
CA LYS A 11 9.16 -7.39 5.81
C LYS A 11 10.42 -8.22 6.05
N ASP A 12 11.56 -7.63 5.73
CA ASP A 12 12.84 -8.30 5.73
C ASP A 12 13.41 -8.39 7.15
N ALA A 13 13.30 -7.29 7.91
CA ALA A 13 13.68 -7.26 9.32
C ALA A 13 12.81 -8.20 10.16
N PHE A 14 11.52 -8.30 9.84
CA PHE A 14 10.62 -9.25 10.49
C PHE A 14 10.97 -10.71 10.15
N TYR A 15 11.24 -11.00 8.87
CA TYR A 15 11.70 -12.32 8.46
C TYR A 15 13.01 -12.71 9.15
N GLU A 16 14.00 -11.80 9.20
CA GLU A 16 15.25 -11.99 9.93
C GLU A 16 15.01 -12.34 11.40
N LEU A 17 14.18 -11.54 12.09
CA LEU A 17 13.82 -11.79 13.48
C LEU A 17 13.20 -13.18 13.64
N ARG A 18 12.29 -13.56 12.75
CA ARG A 18 11.66 -14.88 12.78
C ARG A 18 12.66 -16.02 12.60
N GLN A 19 13.62 -15.87 11.69
CA GLN A 19 14.69 -16.86 11.48
C GLN A 19 15.61 -16.98 12.69
N VAL A 20 15.97 -15.85 13.33
CA VAL A 20 16.80 -15.86 14.56
C VAL A 20 16.11 -16.63 15.69
N HIS A 21 14.79 -16.46 15.83
CA HIS A 21 14.01 -17.18 16.83
C HIS A 21 13.56 -18.58 16.39
N GLN A 22 13.90 -18.98 15.15
CA GLN A 22 13.54 -20.28 14.56
C GLN A 22 12.03 -20.59 14.63
N LEU A 23 11.19 -19.59 14.42
CA LEU A 23 9.73 -19.76 14.50
C LEU A 23 9.11 -19.87 13.10
N THR A 24 8.07 -20.68 12.99
CA THR A 24 7.16 -20.67 11.85
C THR A 24 6.16 -19.51 11.97
N LEU A 25 5.51 -19.14 10.85
CA LEU A 25 4.45 -18.12 10.87
C LEU A 25 3.29 -18.55 11.77
N LYS A 26 2.94 -19.84 11.76
CA LYS A 26 1.92 -20.44 12.61
C LYS A 26 2.24 -20.28 14.09
N GLU A 27 3.44 -20.65 14.52
CA GLU A 27 3.84 -20.54 15.93
C GLU A 27 3.85 -19.09 16.42
N VAL A 28 4.30 -18.14 15.59
CA VAL A 28 4.24 -16.71 15.92
C VAL A 28 2.79 -16.27 16.10
N GLY A 29 1.89 -16.72 15.23
CA GLY A 29 0.45 -16.44 15.31
C GLY A 29 -0.16 -16.97 16.61
N GLU A 30 0.08 -18.26 16.90
CA GLU A 30 -0.42 -18.92 18.11
C GLU A 30 0.06 -18.22 19.40
N ARG A 31 1.35 -17.88 19.48
CA ARG A 31 1.93 -17.21 20.65
C ARG A 31 1.40 -15.79 20.88
N SER A 32 0.99 -15.11 19.81
CA SER A 32 0.51 -13.73 19.87
C SER A 32 -1.01 -13.59 19.79
N GLY A 33 -1.75 -14.69 19.68
CA GLY A 33 -3.21 -14.68 19.58
C GLY A 33 -3.73 -14.11 18.26
N VAL A 34 -2.94 -14.16 17.18
CA VAL A 34 -3.33 -13.70 15.84
C VAL A 34 -3.31 -14.83 14.83
N THR A 35 -4.06 -14.72 13.75
CA THR A 35 -4.03 -15.74 12.69
C THR A 35 -2.68 -15.76 11.97
N GLU A 36 -2.26 -16.94 11.50
CA GLU A 36 -1.07 -17.08 10.65
C GLU A 36 -1.10 -16.13 9.43
N SER A 37 -2.28 -15.93 8.83
CA SER A 37 -2.46 -15.00 7.71
C SER A 37 -2.09 -13.55 8.06
N THR A 38 -2.27 -13.16 9.32
CA THR A 38 -1.88 -11.84 9.83
C THR A 38 -0.37 -11.71 9.94
N VAL A 39 0.32 -12.77 10.36
CA VAL A 39 1.79 -12.81 10.40
C VAL A 39 2.37 -12.80 8.98
N TRP A 40 1.78 -13.59 8.08
CA TRP A 40 2.15 -13.62 6.66
C TRP A 40 2.03 -12.26 5.99
N LYS A 41 1.02 -11.45 6.34
CA LYS A 41 0.87 -10.07 5.81
C LYS A 41 2.10 -9.22 6.06
N ILE A 42 2.80 -9.39 7.19
CA ILE A 42 3.99 -8.61 7.51
C ILE A 42 5.13 -8.97 6.55
N GLU A 43 5.41 -10.26 6.37
CA GLU A 43 6.44 -10.73 5.42
C GLU A 43 6.05 -10.47 3.96
N GLY A 44 4.75 -10.45 3.67
CA GLY A 44 4.18 -10.08 2.37
C GLY A 44 4.13 -8.57 2.10
N ASN A 45 4.70 -7.74 2.97
CA ASN A 45 4.70 -6.28 2.85
C ASN A 45 3.29 -5.65 2.74
N ARG A 46 2.30 -6.29 3.37
CA ARG A 46 0.90 -5.84 3.39
C ARG A 46 0.66 -4.92 4.60
N PRO A 47 -0.35 -4.02 4.52
CA PRO A 47 -0.65 -3.12 5.61
C PRO A 47 -1.09 -3.89 6.87
N ILE A 48 -0.52 -3.52 8.01
CA ILE A 48 -0.90 -4.01 9.33
C ILE A 48 -0.95 -2.85 10.32
N ARG A 49 -1.86 -2.93 11.29
CA ARG A 49 -1.95 -1.94 12.37
C ARG A 49 -0.80 -2.11 13.36
N TRP A 50 -0.38 -1.02 13.99
CA TRP A 50 0.74 -1.05 14.93
C TRP A 50 0.44 -1.93 16.15
N GLU A 51 -0.80 -1.90 16.65
CA GLU A 51 -1.24 -2.69 17.81
C GLU A 51 -1.05 -4.19 17.55
N THR A 52 -1.35 -4.63 16.32
CA THR A 52 -1.14 -6.02 15.91
C THR A 52 0.35 -6.36 15.80
N MET A 53 1.17 -5.46 15.24
CA MET A 53 2.63 -5.63 15.23
C MET A 53 3.18 -5.73 16.66
N HIS A 54 2.74 -4.85 17.55
CA HIS A 54 3.15 -4.80 18.95
C HIS A 54 2.83 -6.11 19.68
N LEU A 55 1.63 -6.66 19.53
CA LEU A 55 1.26 -7.95 20.10
C LEU A 55 2.15 -9.07 19.58
N ILE A 56 2.45 -9.08 18.29
CA ILE A 56 3.33 -10.09 17.69
C ILE A 56 4.75 -9.99 18.25
N LEU A 57 5.31 -8.79 18.40
CA LEU A 57 6.66 -8.59 18.94
C LEU A 57 6.75 -8.95 20.43
N THR A 58 5.78 -8.52 21.23
CA THR A 58 5.82 -8.67 22.70
C THR A 58 5.33 -10.03 23.18
N LEU A 59 4.35 -10.64 22.51
CA LEU A 59 3.81 -11.94 22.90
C LEU A 59 4.38 -13.07 22.03
N GLY A 60 4.45 -12.85 20.71
CA GLY A 60 4.97 -13.83 19.75
C GLY A 60 6.47 -14.08 19.91
N PHE A 61 7.25 -13.00 19.92
CA PHE A 61 8.71 -13.04 20.05
C PHE A 61 9.23 -12.78 21.47
N ARG A 62 8.35 -12.39 22.40
CA ARG A 62 8.71 -12.05 23.80
C ARG A 62 9.76 -10.94 23.91
N LEU A 63 9.78 -10.01 22.96
CA LEU A 63 10.67 -8.87 23.00
C LEU A 63 10.17 -7.83 24.01
N LYS A 64 11.11 -7.21 24.73
CA LYS A 64 10.83 -6.01 25.51
C LYS A 64 10.80 -4.79 24.59
N THR A 65 10.08 -3.75 24.96
CA THR A 65 10.02 -2.50 24.18
C THR A 65 11.38 -1.79 24.05
N SER A 66 12.29 -2.06 24.99
CA SER A 66 13.69 -1.59 24.95
C SER A 66 14.60 -2.46 24.08
N ASP A 67 14.12 -3.57 23.52
CA ASP A 67 14.92 -4.47 22.70
C ASP A 67 15.30 -3.79 21.36
N PRO A 68 16.57 -3.83 20.93
CA PRO A 68 16.98 -3.22 19.66
C PRO A 68 16.19 -3.72 18.44
N ASN A 69 15.76 -4.99 18.42
CA ASN A 69 14.95 -5.53 17.34
C ASN A 69 13.53 -4.97 17.35
N TYR A 70 12.97 -4.75 18.55
CA TYR A 70 11.67 -4.11 18.71
C TYR A 70 11.72 -2.68 18.16
N VAL A 71 12.71 -1.89 18.60
CA VAL A 71 12.90 -0.50 18.17
C VAL A 71 13.12 -0.42 16.66
N ARG A 72 13.99 -1.28 16.11
CA ARG A 72 14.25 -1.34 14.66
C ARG A 72 12.97 -1.62 13.87
N ILE A 73 12.15 -2.58 14.30
CA ILE A 73 10.89 -2.90 13.61
C ILE A 73 9.88 -1.74 13.73
N GLN A 74 9.81 -1.09 14.89
CA GLN A 74 8.96 0.08 15.09
C GLN A 74 9.33 1.23 14.13
N GLU A 75 10.61 1.58 14.05
CA GLU A 75 11.11 2.62 13.16
C GLU A 75 10.80 2.31 11.69
N LEU A 76 11.01 1.06 11.26
CA LEU A 76 10.70 0.61 9.90
C LEU A 76 9.20 0.66 9.59
N TRP A 77 8.35 0.30 10.56
CA TRP A 77 6.89 0.39 10.39
C TRP A 77 6.44 1.85 10.26
N THR A 78 6.94 2.74 11.11
CA THR A 78 6.63 4.18 11.06
C THR A 78 7.04 4.77 9.72
N LYS A 79 8.28 4.53 9.29
CA LYS A 79 8.79 5.01 8.01
C LYS A 79 7.95 4.55 6.82
N GLN A 80 7.55 3.26 6.82
CA GLN A 80 6.69 2.73 5.76
C GLN A 80 5.32 3.44 5.69
N ARG A 81 4.77 3.84 6.85
CA ARG A 81 3.50 4.56 6.92
C ARG A 81 3.62 5.99 6.41
N GLU A 82 4.71 6.67 6.76
CA GLU A 82 5.01 8.02 6.29
C GLU A 82 5.18 8.05 4.76
N GLU A 83 5.99 7.14 4.21
CA GLU A 83 6.19 7.02 2.77
C GLU A 83 4.87 6.74 2.04
N LYS A 84 3.99 5.91 2.61
CA LYS A 84 2.69 5.60 2.01
C LYS A 84 1.72 6.78 2.10
N ALA A 85 1.75 7.55 3.19
CA ALA A 85 0.95 8.76 3.33
C ALA A 85 1.39 9.84 2.33
N GLN A 86 2.71 10.00 2.14
CA GLN A 86 3.26 10.91 1.13
C GLN A 86 2.81 10.52 -0.28
N LYS A 87 2.94 9.24 -0.65
CA LYS A 87 2.46 8.74 -1.96
C LYS A 87 0.96 8.94 -2.15
N GLN A 88 0.15 8.72 -1.11
CA GLN A 88 -1.30 8.96 -1.21
C GLN A 88 -1.62 10.45 -1.38
N ALA A 89 -0.88 11.35 -0.73
CA ALA A 89 -1.03 12.78 -0.93
C ALA A 89 -0.62 13.21 -2.36
N GLU A 90 0.48 12.64 -2.88
CA GLU A 90 0.93 12.86 -4.25
C GLU A 90 -0.08 12.32 -5.29
N ASP A 91 -0.59 11.10 -5.09
CA ASP A 91 -1.59 10.49 -5.96
C ASP A 91 -2.90 11.29 -5.92
N TYR A 92 -3.34 11.73 -4.73
CA TYR A 92 -4.52 12.59 -4.59
C TYR A 92 -4.33 13.94 -5.29
N ASN A 93 -3.14 14.53 -5.21
CA ASN A 93 -2.82 15.77 -5.91
C ASN A 93 -2.76 15.56 -7.44
N ARG A 94 -2.22 14.43 -7.92
CA ARG A 94 -2.18 14.06 -9.34
C ARG A 94 -3.56 13.72 -9.92
N THR A 95 -4.43 13.13 -9.11
CA THR A 95 -5.82 12.77 -9.49
C THR A 95 -6.82 13.84 -9.09
N LYS A 96 -6.37 15.04 -8.71
CA LYS A 96 -7.24 16.17 -8.42
C LYS A 96 -7.81 16.71 -9.73
N ILE A 97 -8.80 15.98 -10.25
CA ILE A 97 -9.65 16.41 -11.36
C ILE A 97 -10.22 17.78 -10.96
N SER A 98 -9.95 18.80 -11.77
CA SER A 98 -10.43 20.16 -11.53
C SER A 98 -11.97 20.17 -11.46
N PRO A 99 -12.61 21.17 -10.82
CA PRO A 99 -14.06 21.27 -10.82
C PRO A 99 -14.66 21.22 -12.24
N GLU A 100 -13.97 21.81 -13.22
CA GLU A 100 -14.35 21.84 -14.63
C GLU A 100 -14.23 20.45 -15.27
N GLU A 101 -13.12 19.75 -15.04
CA GLU A 101 -12.93 18.38 -15.54
C GLU A 101 -13.94 17.40 -14.92
N ARG A 102 -14.34 17.59 -13.64
CA ARG A 102 -15.41 16.81 -13.00
C ARG A 102 -16.76 17.08 -13.64
N ALA A 103 -17.05 18.34 -13.96
CA ALA A 103 -18.28 18.73 -14.65
C ALA A 103 -18.32 18.13 -16.07
N ALA A 104 -17.22 18.20 -16.81
CA ALA A 104 -17.07 17.60 -18.13
C ALA A 104 -17.25 16.08 -18.10
N LEU A 105 -16.62 15.38 -17.14
CA LEU A 105 -16.79 13.93 -16.95
C LEU A 105 -18.23 13.56 -16.59
N LYS A 106 -18.92 14.38 -15.80
CA LYS A 106 -20.33 14.15 -15.45
C LYS A 106 -21.23 14.27 -16.68
N LEU A 107 -21.02 15.30 -17.51
CA LEU A 107 -21.75 15.50 -18.76
C LEU A 107 -21.47 14.37 -19.76
N PHE A 108 -20.20 13.98 -19.91
CA PHE A 108 -19.81 12.87 -20.77
C PHE A 108 -20.48 11.56 -20.35
N ARG A 109 -20.41 11.21 -19.05
CA ARG A 109 -21.07 10.02 -18.50
C ARG A 109 -22.58 10.03 -18.73
N ALA A 110 -23.23 11.19 -18.62
CA ALA A 110 -24.65 11.33 -18.93
C ALA A 110 -24.94 11.11 -20.41
N ALA A 111 -24.08 11.62 -21.30
CA ALA A 111 -24.23 11.49 -22.75
C ALA A 111 -24.08 10.05 -23.27
N ILE A 112 -23.23 9.24 -22.62
CA ILE A 112 -22.99 7.84 -23.00
C ILE A 112 -23.88 6.83 -22.25
N LYS A 113 -24.65 7.27 -21.25
CA LYS A 113 -25.48 6.38 -20.43
C LYS A 113 -26.54 5.69 -21.30
N GLY A 114 -26.53 4.35 -21.31
CA GLY A 114 -27.49 3.54 -22.08
C GLY A 114 -27.15 3.36 -23.56
N ARG A 115 -25.99 3.83 -24.03
CA ARG A 115 -25.51 3.61 -25.39
C ARG A 115 -24.72 2.32 -25.52
N THR A 116 -24.65 1.77 -26.73
CA THR A 116 -23.84 0.58 -27.02
C THR A 116 -22.36 0.93 -27.15
N SER A 117 -21.49 -0.07 -27.02
CA SER A 117 -20.04 0.12 -27.14
C SER A 117 -19.61 0.75 -28.47
N GLU A 118 -20.29 0.41 -29.57
CA GLU A 118 -20.02 0.98 -30.90
C GLU A 118 -20.39 2.47 -30.99
N GLU A 119 -21.48 2.88 -30.34
CA GLU A 119 -21.90 4.28 -30.28
C GLU A 119 -20.95 5.11 -29.43
N ILE A 120 -20.49 4.54 -28.31
CA ILE A 120 -19.50 5.17 -27.44
C ILE A 120 -18.19 5.39 -28.19
N GLU A 121 -17.73 4.40 -28.97
CA GLU A 121 -16.50 4.51 -29.75
C GLU A 121 -16.58 5.62 -30.82
N LYS A 122 -17.73 5.77 -31.49
CA LYS A 122 -17.97 6.86 -32.45
C LYS A 122 -17.94 8.24 -31.78
N ILE A 123 -18.55 8.37 -30.61
CA ILE A 123 -18.56 9.61 -29.83
C ILE A 123 -17.14 9.98 -29.39
N THR A 124 -16.38 9.02 -28.86
CA THR A 124 -14.99 9.24 -28.42
C THR A 124 -14.11 9.67 -29.59
N LYS A 125 -14.20 9.00 -30.75
CA LYS A 125 -13.44 9.39 -31.97
C LYS A 125 -13.80 10.78 -32.49
N ALA A 126 -15.07 11.18 -32.37
CA ALA A 126 -15.49 12.53 -32.76
C ALA A 126 -14.93 13.60 -31.82
N ILE A 127 -14.92 13.33 -30.51
CA ILE A 127 -14.32 14.21 -29.50
C ILE A 127 -12.81 14.34 -29.72
N GLU A 128 -12.09 13.23 -29.92
CA GLU A 128 -10.64 13.24 -30.20
C GLU A 128 -10.30 14.11 -31.41
N ARG A 129 -11.05 13.97 -32.52
CA ARG A 129 -10.87 14.82 -33.71
C ARG A 129 -11.12 16.29 -33.45
N ALA A 130 -12.16 16.61 -32.66
CA ALA A 130 -12.49 17.99 -32.32
C ALA A 130 -11.41 18.62 -31.44
N VAL A 131 -10.91 17.89 -30.44
CA VAL A 131 -9.84 18.33 -29.55
C VAL A 131 -8.54 18.57 -30.32
N SER A 132 -8.10 17.62 -31.15
CA SER A 132 -6.89 17.81 -31.97
C SER A 132 -6.99 19.02 -32.91
N LYS A 133 -8.19 19.33 -33.41
CA LYS A 133 -8.41 20.51 -34.27
C LYS A 133 -8.30 21.83 -33.51
N ILE A 134 -8.73 21.84 -32.24
CA ILE A 134 -8.60 23.01 -31.35
C ILE A 134 -7.14 23.21 -30.93
N GLU A 135 -6.40 22.13 -30.65
CA GLU A 135 -4.98 22.20 -30.25
C GLU A 135 -4.03 22.54 -31.42
N SER A 136 -4.47 22.33 -32.67
CA SER A 136 -3.73 22.68 -33.88
C SER A 136 -3.91 24.13 -34.37
N LEU A 137 -4.74 24.92 -33.66
CA LEU A 137 -5.00 26.35 -33.93
C LEU A 137 -4.18 27.23 -32.98
#